data_AF-A0A7N0UU63-F1
#
_entry.id   AF-A0A7N0UU63-F1
#
_cell.length_a   1.000
_cell.length_b   1.000
_cell.length_c   1.000
_cell.angle_alpha   90.00
_cell.angle_beta   90.00
_cell.angle_gamma   90.00
#
_symmetry.space_group_name_H-M   'P 1'
#
loop_
_entity.id
_entity.type
_entity.pdbx_description
1 polymer ?
#
loop_
_entity_poly.entity_id
_entity_poly.type
_entity_poly.pdbx_seq_one_letter_code
_entity_poly.pdbx_strand_id
1 'polypeptide(L)'
;MHGRAPPVRSTATRKSFTMHNPAHFIFGIFGNATALFLFLAPLITFKRVVRSKSTEQFSGIPYVMTLLNCLLSAWYGLPFVSKDNLLVSTINGTGAAIEAVYVLIFLIYAPRKERLKILSLFTAVMAIFSTVALVSLLVLHGQVPNGFGCVLGAVQLILYAIYRDGEASRSYDRTTDGSAMAEQQKQDVEKGPM
;
A
#
# COMPACT_ATOMS: atom_id res chain seq x y z
N MET A 1 -11.86 -76.74 -6.62
CA MET A 1 -12.87 -75.72 -6.28
C MET A 1 -12.24 -74.35 -6.44
N HIS A 2 -12.57 -73.66 -7.54
CA HIS A 2 -12.00 -72.34 -7.91
C HIS A 2 -13.02 -71.26 -7.52
N GLY A 3 -12.83 -70.62 -6.37
CA GLY A 3 -13.61 -69.46 -5.94
C GLY A 3 -12.88 -68.18 -6.34
N ARG A 4 -13.39 -67.47 -7.36
CA ARG A 4 -12.86 -66.17 -7.83
C ARG A 4 -12.96 -65.13 -6.72
N ALA A 5 -11.90 -64.35 -6.55
CA ALA A 5 -11.93 -63.12 -5.76
C ALA A 5 -12.97 -62.12 -6.32
N PRO A 6 -13.64 -61.33 -5.47
CA PRO A 6 -14.60 -60.33 -5.93
C PRO A 6 -13.89 -59.20 -6.70
N PRO A 7 -14.58 -58.54 -7.66
CA PRO A 7 -13.98 -57.50 -8.47
C PRO A 7 -13.67 -56.26 -7.63
N VAL A 8 -12.41 -55.80 -7.70
CA VAL A 8 -11.99 -54.50 -7.18
C VAL A 8 -12.74 -53.44 -7.99
N ARG A 9 -13.80 -52.89 -7.41
CA ARG A 9 -14.52 -51.76 -7.99
C ARG A 9 -13.60 -50.56 -7.97
N SER A 10 -12.98 -50.28 -9.13
CA SER A 10 -12.24 -49.05 -9.37
C SER A 10 -13.19 -47.88 -9.18
N THR A 11 -13.18 -47.31 -7.97
CA THR A 11 -13.73 -45.99 -7.70
C THR A 11 -12.79 -45.00 -8.35
N ALA A 12 -12.92 -44.87 -9.68
CA ALA A 12 -12.40 -43.75 -10.43
C ALA A 12 -12.75 -42.49 -9.62
N THR A 13 -11.71 -41.92 -9.02
CA THR A 13 -11.78 -40.68 -8.28
C THR A 13 -12.22 -39.66 -9.31
N ARG A 14 -13.53 -39.45 -9.42
CA ARG A 14 -14.09 -38.25 -10.01
C ARG A 14 -13.55 -37.17 -9.09
N LYS A 15 -12.37 -36.62 -9.41
CA LYS A 15 -11.99 -35.29 -8.98
C LYS A 15 -13.16 -34.45 -9.43
N SER A 16 -14.08 -34.22 -8.51
CA SER A 16 -15.16 -33.28 -8.67
C SER A 16 -14.44 -31.98 -8.92
N PHE A 17 -14.26 -31.66 -10.20
CA PHE A 17 -13.95 -30.32 -10.63
C PHE A 17 -15.15 -29.54 -10.12
N THR A 18 -14.98 -28.94 -8.94
CA THR A 18 -15.99 -28.14 -8.27
C THR A 18 -16.48 -27.15 -9.31
N MET A 19 -17.68 -27.37 -9.84
CA MET A 19 -18.36 -26.33 -10.58
C MET A 19 -18.53 -25.22 -9.57
N HIS A 20 -17.70 -24.16 -9.69
CA HIS A 20 -18.01 -22.86 -9.13
C HIS A 20 -19.49 -22.62 -9.44
N ASN A 21 -20.31 -22.40 -8.40
CA ASN A 21 -21.73 -22.15 -8.60
C ASN A 21 -21.84 -20.98 -9.59
N PRO A 22 -22.42 -21.19 -10.79
CA PRO A 22 -22.37 -20.22 -11.88
C PRO A 22 -22.97 -18.86 -11.45
N ALA A 23 -23.92 -18.88 -10.51
CA ALA A 23 -24.45 -17.67 -9.90
C ALA A 23 -23.38 -16.82 -9.22
N HIS A 24 -22.50 -17.40 -8.38
CA HIS A 24 -21.44 -16.66 -7.70
C HIS A 24 -20.44 -16.05 -8.68
N PHE A 25 -20.13 -16.75 -9.76
CA PHE A 25 -19.25 -16.24 -10.81
C PHE A 25 -19.90 -15.05 -11.55
N ILE A 26 -21.17 -15.17 -11.93
CA ILE A 26 -21.93 -14.09 -12.59
C ILE A 26 -22.03 -12.86 -11.68
N PHE A 27 -22.45 -13.04 -10.42
CA PHE A 27 -22.50 -11.94 -9.45
C PHE A 27 -21.12 -11.31 -9.23
N GLY A 28 -20.05 -12.11 -9.21
CA GLY A 28 -18.69 -11.62 -9.14
C GLY A 28 -18.30 -10.72 -10.32
N ILE A 29 -18.67 -11.09 -11.56
CA ILE A 29 -18.42 -10.25 -12.74
C ILE A 29 -19.16 -8.91 -12.64
N PHE A 30 -20.45 -8.93 -12.31
CA PHE A 30 -21.24 -7.69 -12.18
C PHE A 30 -20.72 -6.79 -11.03
N GLY A 31 -20.35 -7.39 -9.90
CA GLY A 31 -19.74 -6.68 -8.79
C GLY A 31 -18.41 -6.02 -9.18
N ASN A 32 -17.57 -6.74 -9.93
CA ASN A 32 -16.29 -6.22 -10.42
C ASN A 32 -16.47 -5.08 -11.43
N ALA A 33 -17.44 -5.19 -12.34
CA ALA A 33 -17.75 -4.09 -13.26
C ALA A 33 -18.18 -2.82 -12.48
N THR A 34 -19.05 -2.99 -11.49
CA THR A 34 -19.53 -1.88 -10.64
C THR A 34 -18.39 -1.25 -9.84
N ALA A 35 -17.52 -2.08 -9.25
CA ALA A 35 -16.35 -1.62 -8.50
C ALA A 35 -15.36 -0.86 -9.42
N LEU A 36 -15.19 -1.29 -10.67
CA LEU A 36 -14.35 -0.56 -11.62
C LEU A 36 -14.89 0.85 -11.89
N PHE A 37 -16.20 1.01 -12.06
CA PHE A 37 -16.80 2.34 -12.18
C PHE A 37 -16.56 3.20 -10.93
N LEU A 38 -16.60 2.60 -9.75
CA LEU A 38 -16.30 3.30 -8.49
C LEU A 38 -14.84 3.78 -8.43
N PHE A 39 -13.87 2.96 -8.84
CA PHE A 39 -12.47 3.37 -8.93
C PHE A 39 -12.23 4.47 -9.98
N LEU A 40 -13.07 4.53 -11.01
CA LEU A 40 -12.99 5.57 -12.05
C LEU A 40 -13.76 6.85 -11.67
N ALA A 41 -14.59 6.84 -10.63
CA ALA A 41 -15.36 8.01 -10.21
C ALA A 41 -14.48 9.25 -9.91
N PRO A 42 -13.29 9.14 -9.29
CA PRO A 42 -12.40 10.28 -9.05
C PRO A 42 -11.72 10.86 -10.30
N LEU A 43 -11.88 10.25 -11.49
CA LEU A 43 -11.23 10.73 -12.73
C LEU A 43 -11.56 12.19 -13.03
N ILE A 44 -12.78 12.63 -12.76
CA ILE A 44 -13.20 14.00 -13.01
C ILE A 44 -12.40 14.98 -12.14
N THR A 45 -12.18 14.62 -10.87
CA THR A 45 -11.37 15.38 -9.92
C THR A 45 -9.91 15.45 -10.39
N PHE A 46 -9.31 14.32 -10.76
CA PHE A 46 -7.92 14.30 -11.20
C PHE A 46 -7.69 15.00 -12.55
N LYS A 47 -8.67 14.93 -13.46
CA LYS A 47 -8.64 15.73 -14.69
C LYS A 47 -8.56 17.22 -14.38
N ARG A 48 -9.29 17.69 -13.35
CA ARG A 48 -9.21 19.07 -12.88
C ARG A 48 -7.83 19.40 -12.30
N VAL A 49 -7.28 18.56 -11.43
CA VAL A 49 -5.92 18.74 -10.86
C VAL A 49 -4.85 18.86 -11.95
N VAL A 50 -4.90 17.99 -12.96
CA VAL A 50 -3.94 18.05 -14.09
C VAL A 50 -4.09 19.34 -14.90
N ARG A 51 -5.33 19.81 -15.10
CA ARG A 51 -5.63 21.04 -15.84
C ARG A 51 -5.25 22.30 -15.06
N SER A 52 -5.53 22.34 -13.76
CA SER A 52 -5.21 23.49 -12.89
C SER A 52 -3.75 23.51 -12.44
N LYS A 53 -3.02 22.40 -12.64
CA LYS A 53 -1.63 22.20 -12.17
C LYS A 53 -1.49 22.37 -10.65
N SER A 54 -2.57 22.13 -9.92
CA SER A 54 -2.67 22.30 -8.48
C SER A 54 -3.64 21.28 -7.89
N THR A 55 -3.34 20.78 -6.70
CA THR A 55 -4.27 19.94 -5.93
C THR A 55 -5.43 20.72 -5.32
N GLU A 56 -5.45 22.05 -5.47
CA GLU A 56 -6.46 22.95 -4.92
C GLU A 56 -6.68 22.68 -3.42
N GLN A 57 -7.87 22.26 -3.00
CA GLN A 57 -8.21 21.86 -1.63
C GLN A 57 -8.43 20.34 -1.49
N PHE A 58 -8.07 19.56 -2.52
CA PHE A 58 -8.25 18.12 -2.50
C PHE A 58 -7.14 17.46 -1.67
N SER A 59 -7.52 16.46 -0.87
CA SER A 59 -6.57 15.68 -0.07
C SER A 59 -6.14 14.40 -0.77
N GLY A 60 -4.84 14.10 -0.73
CA GLY A 60 -4.27 12.86 -1.27
C GLY A 60 -4.47 11.63 -0.35
N ILE A 61 -4.85 11.84 0.92
CA ILE A 61 -4.91 10.78 1.94
C ILE A 61 -5.89 9.65 1.57
N PRO A 62 -7.12 9.93 1.10
CA PRO A 62 -8.08 8.87 0.78
C PRO A 62 -7.53 7.90 -0.26
N TYR A 63 -6.82 8.38 -1.28
CA TYR A 63 -6.26 7.54 -2.35
C TYR A 63 -5.15 6.61 -1.85
N VAL A 64 -4.30 7.09 -0.95
CA VAL A 64 -3.27 6.25 -0.30
C VAL A 64 -3.90 5.19 0.60
N MET A 65 -4.98 5.52 1.32
CA MET A 65 -5.70 4.56 2.16
C MET A 65 -6.45 3.52 1.33
N THR A 66 -7.11 3.94 0.25
CA THR A 66 -7.77 3.03 -0.69
C THR A 66 -6.75 2.12 -1.37
N LEU A 67 -5.56 2.62 -1.71
CA LEU A 67 -4.46 1.81 -2.22
C LEU A 67 -4.05 0.71 -1.23
N LEU A 68 -3.88 1.02 0.06
CA LEU A 68 -3.61 0.00 1.08
C LEU A 68 -4.71 -1.07 1.10
N ASN A 69 -5.98 -0.64 1.13
CA ASN A 69 -7.12 -1.56 1.12
C ASN A 69 -7.13 -2.47 -0.12
N CYS A 70 -6.86 -1.89 -1.29
CA CYS A 70 -6.77 -2.63 -2.55
C CYS A 70 -5.61 -3.63 -2.53
N LEU A 71 -4.43 -3.23 -2.07
CA LEU A 71 -3.27 -4.14 -1.99
C LEU A 71 -3.53 -5.31 -1.04
N LEU A 72 -4.09 -5.05 0.15
CA LEU A 72 -4.43 -6.09 1.13
C LEU A 72 -5.50 -7.04 0.58
N SER A 73 -6.56 -6.50 -0.03
CA SER A 73 -7.65 -7.30 -0.63
C SER A 73 -7.17 -8.10 -1.84
N ALA A 74 -6.28 -7.51 -2.65
CA ALA A 74 -5.69 -8.18 -3.80
C ALA A 74 -4.82 -9.36 -3.36
N TRP A 75 -4.01 -9.16 -2.33
CA TRP A 75 -3.16 -10.18 -1.71
C TRP A 75 -3.98 -11.30 -1.08
N TYR A 76 -5.02 -10.94 -0.33
CA TYR A 76 -5.95 -11.91 0.26
C TYR A 76 -6.59 -12.83 -0.79
N GLY A 77 -6.98 -12.27 -1.95
CA GLY A 77 -7.61 -13.03 -3.03
C GLY A 77 -6.68 -13.97 -3.81
N LEU A 78 -5.37 -13.98 -3.54
CA LEU A 78 -4.43 -14.87 -4.22
C LEU A 78 -4.63 -16.33 -3.78
N PRO A 79 -4.49 -17.31 -4.70
CA PRO A 79 -4.89 -18.70 -4.45
C PRO A 79 -4.07 -19.41 -3.36
N PHE A 80 -2.88 -18.90 -3.05
CA PHE A 80 -2.05 -19.41 -1.95
C PHE A 80 -2.41 -18.81 -0.59
N VAL A 81 -3.15 -17.70 -0.55
CA VAL A 81 -3.66 -17.07 0.69
C VAL A 81 -5.10 -17.51 0.96
N SER A 82 -5.98 -17.38 -0.04
CA SER A 82 -7.38 -17.79 0.04
C SER A 82 -7.82 -18.48 -1.25
N LYS A 83 -8.40 -19.69 -1.11
CA LYS A 83 -8.90 -20.47 -2.25
C LYS A 83 -10.18 -19.83 -2.80
N ASP A 84 -10.40 -19.96 -4.11
CA ASP A 84 -11.62 -19.55 -4.82
C ASP A 84 -11.98 -18.04 -4.74
N ASN A 85 -11.02 -17.16 -4.42
CA ASN A 85 -11.21 -15.71 -4.28
C ASN A 85 -10.52 -14.86 -5.37
N LEU A 86 -10.20 -15.46 -6.52
CA LEU A 86 -9.42 -14.82 -7.58
C LEU A 86 -10.11 -13.56 -8.14
N LEU A 87 -11.44 -13.55 -8.22
CA LEU A 87 -12.21 -12.39 -8.70
C LEU A 87 -12.04 -11.16 -7.79
N VAL A 88 -11.82 -11.36 -6.49
CA VAL A 88 -11.49 -10.28 -5.55
C VAL A 88 -10.08 -9.76 -5.83
N SER A 89 -9.14 -10.66 -6.13
CA SER A 89 -7.76 -10.29 -6.47
C SER A 89 -7.69 -9.43 -7.73
N THR A 90 -8.44 -9.80 -8.78
CA THR A 90 -8.41 -9.11 -10.06
C THR A 90 -8.91 -7.66 -9.97
N ILE A 91 -10.03 -7.43 -9.27
CA ILE A 91 -10.60 -6.09 -9.19
C ILE A 91 -9.81 -5.17 -8.26
N ASN A 92 -9.33 -5.70 -7.13
CA ASN A 92 -8.53 -4.92 -6.20
C ASN A 92 -7.12 -4.67 -6.75
N GLY A 93 -6.56 -5.61 -7.52
CA GLY A 93 -5.31 -5.36 -8.25
C GLY A 93 -5.47 -4.26 -9.30
N THR A 94 -6.57 -4.26 -10.05
CA THR A 94 -6.91 -3.18 -10.99
C THR A 94 -7.12 -1.85 -10.25
N GLY A 95 -7.87 -1.87 -9.14
CA GLY A 95 -8.07 -0.71 -8.27
C GLY A 95 -6.76 -0.16 -7.71
N ALA A 96 -5.85 -1.03 -7.27
CA ALA A 96 -4.52 -0.63 -6.81
C ALA A 96 -3.71 0.09 -7.90
N ALA A 97 -3.79 -0.38 -9.15
CA ALA A 97 -3.13 0.30 -10.28
C ALA A 97 -3.74 1.69 -10.53
N ILE A 98 -5.07 1.82 -10.49
CA ILE A 98 -5.77 3.11 -10.65
C ILE A 98 -5.42 4.07 -9.50
N GLU A 99 -5.51 3.61 -8.26
CA GLU A 99 -5.18 4.40 -7.06
C GLU A 99 -3.71 4.82 -7.04
N ALA A 100 -2.79 3.97 -7.52
CA ALA A 100 -1.39 4.34 -7.67
C ALA A 100 -1.19 5.50 -8.67
N VAL A 101 -1.97 5.53 -9.77
CA VAL A 101 -1.96 6.67 -10.72
C VAL A 101 -2.48 7.94 -10.05
N TYR A 102 -3.55 7.87 -9.26
CA TYR A 102 -4.07 9.00 -8.49
C TYR A 102 -3.07 9.55 -7.48
N VAL A 103 -2.42 8.67 -6.71
CA VAL A 103 -1.36 9.06 -5.77
C VAL A 103 -0.20 9.71 -6.53
N LEU A 104 0.22 9.16 -7.67
CA LEU A 104 1.29 9.75 -8.50
C LEU A 104 0.94 11.16 -8.97
N ILE A 105 -0.27 11.38 -9.46
CA ILE A 105 -0.73 12.72 -9.87
C ILE A 105 -0.68 13.69 -8.69
N PHE A 106 -1.11 13.26 -7.49
CA PHE A 106 -0.99 14.05 -6.27
C PHE A 106 0.47 14.41 -5.96
N LEU A 107 1.38 13.44 -6.05
CA LEU A 107 2.80 13.67 -5.78
C LEU A 107 3.45 14.65 -6.77
N ILE A 108 2.94 14.71 -8.01
CA ILE A 108 3.43 15.65 -9.04
C ILE A 108 2.93 17.08 -8.78
N TYR A 109 1.64 17.27 -8.47
CA TYR A 109 1.02 18.60 -8.42
C TYR A 109 0.81 19.20 -7.02
N ALA A 110 1.00 18.43 -5.94
CA ALA A 110 0.81 18.92 -4.58
C ALA A 110 1.91 19.92 -4.14
N PRO A 111 1.58 20.92 -3.31
CA PRO A 111 2.58 21.79 -2.70
C PRO A 111 3.52 20.99 -1.78
N ARG A 112 4.76 21.46 -1.61
CA ARG A 112 5.85 20.70 -0.93
C ARG A 112 5.45 20.09 0.40
N LYS A 113 4.74 20.84 1.26
CA LYS A 113 4.29 20.37 2.59
C LYS A 113 3.32 19.19 2.49
N GLU A 114 2.30 19.29 1.65
CA GLU A 114 1.33 18.20 1.42
C GLU A 114 1.96 17.02 0.70
N ARG A 115 2.80 17.28 -0.32
CA ARG A 115 3.53 16.25 -1.05
C ARG A 115 4.37 15.37 -0.12
N LEU A 116 5.10 15.97 0.82
CA LEU A 116 5.90 15.21 1.79
C LEU A 116 5.02 14.38 2.73
N LYS A 117 3.87 14.91 3.16
CA LYS A 117 2.89 14.16 3.96
C LYS A 117 2.34 12.94 3.20
N ILE A 118 1.94 13.12 1.93
CA ILE A 118 1.43 12.04 1.10
C ILE A 118 2.53 11.03 0.77
N LEU A 119 3.75 11.49 0.48
CA LEU A 119 4.89 10.61 0.23
C LEU A 119 5.23 9.78 1.46
N SER A 120 5.30 10.40 2.64
CA SER A 120 5.52 9.71 3.93
C SER A 120 4.44 8.66 4.19
N LEU A 121 3.16 9.02 4.00
CA LEU A 121 2.05 8.09 4.16
C LEU A 121 2.10 6.94 3.16
N PHE A 122 2.42 7.22 1.89
CA PHE A 122 2.59 6.20 0.85
C PHE A 122 3.71 5.22 1.20
N THR A 123 4.87 5.72 1.64
CA THR A 123 5.98 4.85 2.07
C THR A 123 5.60 3.99 3.29
N ALA A 124 4.86 4.54 4.25
CA ALA A 124 4.38 3.79 5.40
C ALA A 124 3.40 2.67 5.00
N VAL A 125 2.45 2.97 4.09
CA VAL A 125 1.52 1.98 3.53
C VAL A 125 2.25 0.85 2.80
N MET A 126 3.23 1.18 1.96
CA MET A 126 4.02 0.16 1.25
C MET A 126 4.83 -0.71 2.21
N ALA A 127 5.38 -0.12 3.29
CA ALA A 127 6.08 -0.87 4.32
C ALA A 127 5.13 -1.82 5.10
N ILE A 128 3.93 -1.36 5.46
CA ILE A 128 2.90 -2.18 6.12
C ILE A 128 2.50 -3.34 5.22
N PHE A 129 2.15 -3.07 3.95
CA PHE A 129 1.77 -4.10 2.99
C PHE A 129 2.89 -5.13 2.79
N SER A 130 4.13 -4.67 2.61
CA SER A 130 5.29 -5.55 2.43
C SER A 130 5.52 -6.44 3.66
N THR A 131 5.34 -5.90 4.86
CA THR A 131 5.46 -6.65 6.12
C THR A 131 4.37 -7.73 6.20
N VAL A 132 3.11 -7.37 5.92
CA VAL A 132 2.00 -8.33 5.90
C VAL A 132 2.25 -9.43 4.86
N ALA A 133 2.67 -9.07 3.65
CA ALA A 133 2.97 -10.01 2.58
C ALA A 133 4.11 -10.96 2.98
N LEU A 134 5.21 -10.43 3.51
CA LEU A 134 6.37 -11.21 3.94
C LEU A 134 6.02 -12.17 5.08
N VAL A 135 5.37 -11.69 6.15
CA VAL A 135 4.93 -12.53 7.26
C VAL A 135 3.98 -13.62 6.77
N SER A 136 3.02 -13.26 5.91
CA SER A 136 2.09 -14.23 5.32
C SER A 136 2.82 -15.34 4.57
N LEU A 137 3.83 -15.00 3.74
CA LEU A 137 4.63 -15.99 3.03
C LEU A 137 5.46 -16.86 3.96
N LEU A 138 6.14 -16.28 4.95
CA LEU A 138 6.97 -17.02 5.90
C LEU A 138 6.13 -18.01 6.73
N VAL A 139 4.91 -17.62 7.10
CA VAL A 139 3.95 -18.50 7.78
C VAL A 139 3.47 -19.62 6.85
N LEU A 140 3.05 -19.29 5.63
CA LEU A 140 2.57 -20.28 4.66
C LEU A 140 3.65 -21.30 4.27
N HIS A 141 4.92 -20.89 4.25
CA HIS A 141 6.06 -21.75 3.94
C HIS A 141 6.71 -22.41 5.17
N GLY A 142 6.14 -22.26 6.37
CA GLY A 142 6.62 -22.93 7.58
C GLY A 142 7.97 -22.41 8.13
N GLN A 143 8.39 -21.21 7.75
CA GLN A 143 9.68 -20.60 8.13
C GLN A 143 9.57 -19.72 9.41
N VAL A 144 8.52 -19.95 10.20
CA VAL A 144 8.08 -19.12 11.35
C VAL A 144 9.21 -18.79 12.37
N PRO A 145 10.12 -19.72 12.74
CA PRO A 145 11.17 -19.40 13.71
C PRO A 145 12.15 -18.30 13.23
N ASN A 146 12.39 -18.21 11.91
CA ASN A 146 13.35 -17.27 11.33
C ASN A 146 12.68 -15.95 10.90
N GLY A 147 11.36 -15.91 10.75
CA GLY A 147 10.62 -14.73 10.30
C GLY A 147 10.42 -13.66 11.37
N PHE A 148 10.26 -14.08 12.63
CA PHE A 148 10.02 -13.15 13.74
C PHE A 148 11.21 -12.20 13.96
N GLY A 149 12.45 -12.70 13.82
CA GLY A 149 13.67 -11.90 13.92
C GLY A 149 13.82 -10.86 12.80
N CYS A 150 13.46 -11.21 11.57
CA CYS A 150 13.48 -10.27 10.44
C CYS A 150 12.48 -9.12 10.62
N VAL A 151 11.27 -9.42 11.12
CA VAL A 151 10.24 -8.41 11.38
C VAL A 151 10.68 -7.44 12.47
N LEU A 152 11.21 -7.95 13.58
CA LEU A 152 11.75 -7.11 14.65
C LEU A 152 12.93 -6.26 14.17
N GLY A 153 13.83 -6.82 13.35
CA GLY A 153 14.97 -6.08 12.77
C GLY A 153 14.53 -4.98 11.80
N ALA A 154 13.53 -5.24 10.96
CA ALA A 154 12.98 -4.24 10.05
C ALA A 154 12.27 -3.12 10.82
N VAL A 155 11.49 -3.44 11.85
CA VAL A 155 10.86 -2.45 12.75
C VAL A 155 11.92 -1.58 13.42
N GLN A 156 13.04 -2.17 13.87
CA GLN A 156 14.14 -1.43 14.49
C GLN A 156 14.83 -0.45 13.52
N LEU A 157 15.02 -0.86 12.25
CA LEU A 157 15.61 -0.01 11.21
C LEU A 157 14.66 1.11 10.76
N ILE A 158 13.37 0.82 10.65
CA ILE A 158 12.34 1.80 10.29
C ILE A 158 12.19 2.83 11.42
N LEU A 159 12.16 2.39 12.68
CA LEU A 159 12.15 3.29 13.83
C LEU A 159 13.41 4.15 13.89
N TYR A 160 14.59 3.56 13.63
CA TYR A 160 15.85 4.29 13.57
C TYR A 160 15.88 5.32 12.44
N ALA A 161 15.38 4.98 11.25
CA ALA A 161 15.31 5.91 10.11
C ALA A 161 14.35 7.08 10.37
N ILE A 162 13.18 6.81 10.95
CA ILE A 162 12.20 7.85 11.33
C ILE A 162 12.75 8.75 12.45
N TYR A 163 13.38 8.16 13.48
CA TYR A 163 14.00 8.92 14.57
C TYR A 163 15.17 9.79 14.06
N ARG A 164 16.03 9.21 13.21
CA ARG A 164 17.18 9.89 12.59
C ARG A 164 16.79 11.08 11.73
N ASP A 165 15.77 10.95 10.87
CA ASP A 165 15.31 12.05 10.02
C ASP A 165 14.69 13.19 10.85
N GLY A 166 14.05 12.84 11.98
CA GLY A 166 13.50 13.80 12.93
C GLY A 166 14.58 14.58 13.71
N GLU A 167 15.69 13.93 14.08
CA GLU A 167 16.80 14.56 14.81
C GLU A 167 17.69 15.42 13.90
N ALA A 168 17.99 14.96 12.69
CA ALA A 168 18.78 15.71 11.71
C ALA A 168 18.07 16.99 11.25
N SER A 169 16.75 16.94 11.03
CA SER A 169 15.95 18.11 10.64
C SER A 169 15.87 19.15 11.76
N ARG A 170 15.80 18.71 13.03
CA ARG A 170 15.76 19.60 14.20
C ARG A 170 17.11 20.23 14.52
N SER A 171 18.21 19.54 14.20
CA SER A 171 19.56 20.05 14.38
C SER A 171 19.94 21.09 13.32
N TYR A 172 19.51 20.93 12.06
CA TYR A 172 19.75 21.92 10.99
C TYR A 172 19.09 23.26 11.30
N ASP A 173 17.80 23.23 11.66
CA ASP A 173 16.96 24.42 11.91
C ASP A 173 17.51 25.27 13.08
N ARG A 174 17.92 24.61 14.16
CA ARG A 174 18.49 25.26 15.36
C ARG A 174 19.85 25.90 15.09
N THR A 175 20.65 25.32 14.18
CA THR A 175 21.95 25.87 13.79
C THR A 175 21.78 27.09 12.88
N THR A 176 20.84 27.08 11.92
CA THR A 176 20.54 28.23 11.05
C THR A 176 20.02 29.44 11.82
N ASP A 177 19.09 29.24 12.76
CA ASP A 177 18.57 30.32 13.61
C ASP A 177 19.66 30.90 14.53
N GLY A 178 20.49 30.04 15.12
CA GLY A 178 21.60 30.47 15.98
C GLY A 178 22.66 31.27 15.23
N SER A 179 22.98 30.90 13.99
CA SER A 179 23.94 31.66 13.15
C SER A 179 23.39 33.01 12.70
N ALA A 180 22.10 33.08 12.34
CA ALA A 180 21.48 34.33 11.87
C ALA A 180 21.38 35.38 13.00
N MET A 181 21.02 34.94 14.22
CA MET A 181 20.94 35.84 15.38
C MET A 181 22.31 36.40 15.79
N ALA A 182 23.37 35.60 15.67
CA ALA A 182 24.73 36.04 15.97
C ALA A 182 25.28 37.07 14.95
N GLU A 183 24.94 36.94 13.67
CA GLU A 183 25.30 37.92 12.64
C GLU A 183 24.54 39.24 12.80
N GLN A 184 23.24 39.17 13.12
CA GLN A 184 22.42 40.36 13.37
C GLN A 184 22.97 41.17 14.54
N GLN A 185 23.32 40.50 15.64
CA GLN A 185 23.86 41.17 16.83
C GLN A 185 25.24 41.79 16.58
N LYS A 186 26.08 41.20 15.72
CA LYS A 186 27.33 41.83 15.29
C LYS A 186 27.07 43.10 14.47
N GLN A 187 26.10 43.06 13.55
CA GLN A 187 25.75 44.23 12.74
C GLN A 187 25.12 45.36 13.56
N ASP A 188 24.30 45.03 14.56
CA ASP A 188 23.65 46.02 15.43
C ASP A 188 24.64 46.69 16.39
N VAL A 189 25.66 45.95 16.85
CA VAL A 189 26.75 46.50 17.67
C VAL A 189 27.71 47.37 16.85
N GLU A 190 27.97 47.01 15.59
CA GLU A 190 28.86 47.76 14.70
C GLU A 190 28.20 49.04 14.13
N LYS A 191 26.86 49.12 14.12
CA LYS A 191 26.08 50.28 13.62
C LYS A 191 25.56 51.22 14.71
N GLY A 192 26.14 51.19 15.91
CA GLY A 192 25.78 52.12 17.00
C GLY A 192 25.85 53.60 16.58
N PRO A 193 25.01 54.48 17.16
CA PRO A 193 24.72 55.80 16.61
C PRO A 193 25.98 56.68 16.53
N MET A 194 26.19 57.30 15.35
CA MET A 194 27.14 58.41 15.13
C MET A 194 26.76 59.65 15.93
#